data_AF-A0A1E4B0Z7-F1
#
_entry.id   AF-A0A1E4B0Z7-F1
#
_cell.length_a   1.000
_cell.length_b   1.000
_cell.length_c   1.000
_cell.angle_alpha   90.00
_cell.angle_beta   90.00
_cell.angle_gamma   90.00
#
_symmetry.space_group_name_H-M   'P 1'
#
loop_
_entity.id
_entity.type
_entity.pdbx_description
1 polymer ?
#
loop_
_entity_poly.entity_id
_entity_poly.type
_entity_poly.pdbx_seq_one_letter_code
_entity_poly.pdbx_strand_id
1 'polypeptide(L)'
;MESEQDSTSGEAPRAADSRAAALLRDAREEQGLSLADIAARTRIPIRQLKVIESGAFASLPSRTYAIGFARTYARALDLDEDKVMAAVRAELDDAPEQRTPTTATMEPGDPAKLPSKGLAWAGAIAGLLLAAGLFAWFSNHFGAGRGAPPLAVEAEPAPPAEEAEEPVAAPAAEGGEVVITALADGIWVRLFEQGGERLLEKTLAKGESFTVPSTAADPRINTARPDALAITIDGKPTAPLAQRSVVLASEPVSAAALSARLLAPAAPAAPATSAPAATRTTAPVAAENAPAVVRPAPARTPPAEPDAQPAAGPEVVPAPAPPRAAPADGDE
;
A
#
# COMPACT_ATOMS: atom_id res chain seq x y z
N MET A 1 -23.28 -9.25 -60.73
CA MET A 1 -22.01 -9.97 -60.90
C MET A 1 -20.94 -8.92 -61.09
N GLU A 2 -20.01 -8.64 -60.21
CA GLU A 2 -19.79 -8.98 -58.82
C GLU A 2 -18.90 -7.82 -58.35
N SER A 3 -19.25 -7.14 -57.27
CA SER A 3 -18.43 -6.07 -56.71
C SER A 3 -17.24 -6.73 -56.00
N GLU A 4 -16.08 -6.78 -56.64
CA GLU A 4 -14.80 -7.06 -55.97
C GLU A 4 -14.50 -5.92 -54.99
N GLN A 5 -15.08 -6.03 -53.80
CA GLN A 5 -14.60 -5.34 -52.61
C GLN A 5 -13.46 -6.19 -52.03
N ASP A 6 -12.24 -5.86 -52.46
CA ASP A 6 -11.01 -6.27 -51.80
C ASP A 6 -11.05 -5.75 -50.35
N SER A 7 -11.52 -6.62 -49.46
CA SER A 7 -11.53 -6.38 -48.02
C SER A 7 -10.17 -6.79 -47.47
N THR A 8 -9.16 -5.96 -47.69
CA THR A 8 -7.93 -6.01 -46.89
C THR A 8 -8.28 -5.64 -45.45
N SER A 9 -8.73 -6.64 -44.68
CA SER A 9 -8.76 -6.58 -43.23
C SER A 9 -7.33 -6.39 -42.76
N GLY A 10 -7.07 -5.28 -42.06
CA GLY A 10 -5.81 -5.07 -41.36
C GLY A 10 -5.65 -6.12 -40.27
N GLU A 11 -4.97 -7.21 -40.61
CA GLU A 11 -4.46 -8.19 -39.65
C GLU A 11 -3.44 -7.47 -38.77
N ALA A 12 -3.76 -7.31 -37.47
CA ALA A 12 -2.80 -6.83 -36.49
C ALA A 12 -1.55 -7.71 -36.53
N PRO A 13 -0.33 -7.15 -36.42
CA PRO A 13 0.89 -7.95 -36.44
C PRO A 13 0.80 -9.02 -35.34
N ARG A 14 0.88 -10.29 -35.75
CA ARG A 14 0.68 -11.41 -34.83
C ARG A 14 1.81 -11.42 -33.82
N ALA A 15 1.47 -11.43 -32.54
CA ALA A 15 2.41 -11.56 -31.42
C ALA A 15 3.31 -12.83 -31.48
N ALA A 16 3.10 -13.72 -32.45
CA ALA A 16 3.91 -14.90 -32.72
C ALA A 16 5.30 -14.59 -33.32
N ASP A 17 5.53 -13.37 -33.83
CA ASP A 17 6.79 -12.99 -34.49
C ASP A 17 7.79 -12.30 -33.54
N SER A 18 7.51 -12.26 -32.23
CA SER A 18 8.40 -11.68 -31.23
C SER A 18 9.71 -12.48 -31.13
N ARG A 19 10.81 -11.84 -31.54
CA ARG A 19 12.16 -12.42 -31.46
C ARG A 19 12.59 -12.61 -30.01
N ALA A 20 12.21 -11.70 -29.13
CA ALA A 20 12.52 -11.81 -27.70
C ALA A 20 11.77 -12.98 -27.05
N ALA A 21 10.49 -13.16 -27.38
CA ALA A 21 9.67 -14.24 -26.85
C ALA A 21 10.15 -15.61 -27.34
N ALA A 22 10.46 -15.73 -28.63
CA ALA A 22 11.02 -16.96 -29.20
C ALA A 22 12.35 -17.33 -28.52
N LEU A 23 13.28 -16.38 -28.40
CA LEU A 23 14.57 -16.61 -27.74
C LEU A 23 14.43 -17.13 -26.30
N LEU A 24 13.52 -16.55 -25.50
CA LEU A 24 13.27 -16.98 -24.13
C LEU A 24 12.62 -18.36 -24.06
N ARG A 25 11.66 -18.64 -24.95
CA ARG A 25 10.97 -19.93 -25.01
C ARG A 25 11.93 -21.05 -25.44
N ASP A 26 12.68 -20.82 -26.51
CA ASP A 26 13.60 -21.82 -27.08
C ASP A 26 14.67 -22.19 -26.06
N ALA A 27 15.28 -21.20 -25.40
CA ALA A 27 16.27 -21.44 -24.35
C ALA A 27 15.69 -22.18 -23.13
N ARG A 28 14.43 -21.91 -22.75
CA ARG A 28 13.75 -22.69 -21.70
C ARG A 28 13.58 -24.15 -22.12
N GLU A 29 13.14 -24.38 -23.35
CA GLU A 29 12.85 -25.71 -23.89
C GLU A 29 14.14 -26.52 -24.11
N GLU A 30 15.22 -25.90 -24.55
CA GLU A 30 16.56 -26.50 -24.65
C GLU A 30 17.08 -26.99 -23.29
N GLN A 31 16.78 -26.26 -22.22
CA GLN A 31 17.11 -26.67 -20.84
C GLN A 31 16.11 -27.66 -20.24
N GLY A 32 15.04 -28.03 -20.97
CA GLY A 32 14.00 -28.95 -20.50
C GLY A 32 13.19 -28.41 -19.32
N LEU A 33 13.16 -27.10 -19.12
CA LEU A 33 12.48 -26.47 -17.98
C LEU A 33 11.01 -26.22 -18.31
N SER A 34 10.14 -26.46 -17.33
CA SER A 34 8.74 -26.06 -17.43
C SER A 34 8.57 -24.58 -17.06
N LEU A 35 7.46 -23.98 -17.48
CA LEU A 35 7.06 -22.65 -17.01
C LEU A 35 6.91 -22.58 -15.48
N ALA A 36 6.57 -23.70 -14.82
CA ALA A 36 6.47 -23.77 -13.37
C ALA A 36 7.85 -23.68 -12.71
N ASP A 37 8.89 -24.28 -13.31
CA ASP A 37 10.26 -24.20 -12.82
C ASP A 37 10.79 -22.76 -12.91
N ILE A 38 10.53 -22.09 -14.03
CA ILE A 38 10.88 -20.68 -14.20
C ILE A 38 10.13 -19.81 -13.20
N ALA A 39 8.83 -20.04 -12.99
CA ALA A 39 8.05 -19.30 -12.01
C ALA A 39 8.61 -19.47 -10.58
N ALA A 40 9.02 -20.69 -10.22
CA ALA A 40 9.65 -20.97 -8.93
C ALA A 40 11.00 -20.25 -8.76
N ARG A 41 11.83 -20.21 -9.82
CA ARG A 41 13.16 -19.56 -9.81
C ARG A 41 13.08 -18.03 -9.80
N THR A 42 12.14 -17.47 -10.55
CA THR A 42 12.05 -16.01 -10.79
C THR A 42 11.02 -15.30 -9.91
N ARG A 43 10.10 -16.05 -9.30
CA ARG A 43 8.88 -15.53 -8.64
C ARG A 43 7.94 -14.75 -9.56
N ILE A 44 8.08 -14.92 -10.88
CA ILE A 44 7.13 -14.35 -11.85
C ILE A 44 5.94 -15.31 -11.97
N PRO A 45 4.69 -14.84 -11.81
CA PRO A 45 3.52 -15.70 -11.98
C PRO A 45 3.47 -16.35 -13.36
N ILE A 46 3.10 -17.64 -13.43
CA ILE A 46 3.02 -18.42 -14.68
C ILE A 46 2.19 -17.69 -15.75
N ARG A 47 1.09 -17.02 -15.34
CA ARG A 47 0.28 -16.15 -16.20
C ARG A 47 1.13 -15.15 -17.00
N GLN A 48 2.08 -14.48 -16.34
CA GLN A 48 2.90 -13.45 -16.98
C GLN A 48 4.01 -14.05 -17.83
N LEU A 49 4.56 -15.20 -17.43
CA LEU A 49 5.52 -15.93 -18.26
C LEU A 49 4.89 -16.40 -19.58
N LYS A 50 3.62 -16.83 -19.56
CA LYS A 50 2.87 -17.15 -20.79
C LYS A 50 2.72 -15.94 -21.71
N VAL A 51 2.43 -14.77 -21.14
CA VAL A 51 2.33 -13.50 -21.89
C VAL A 51 3.67 -13.11 -22.53
N ILE A 52 4.77 -13.30 -21.79
CA ILE A 52 6.13 -13.07 -22.27
C ILE A 52 6.46 -14.03 -23.41
N GLU A 53 6.22 -15.33 -23.24
CA GLU A 53 6.47 -16.32 -24.29
C GLU A 53 5.52 -16.15 -25.47
N SER A 54 4.34 -15.55 -25.32
CA SER A 54 3.45 -15.25 -26.45
C SER A 54 3.77 -13.94 -27.17
N GLY A 55 4.86 -13.25 -26.81
CA GLY A 55 5.24 -11.94 -27.40
C GLY A 55 4.30 -10.78 -27.05
N ALA A 56 3.34 -10.99 -26.16
CA ALA A 56 2.30 -10.01 -25.85
C ALA A 56 2.76 -9.02 -24.77
N PHE A 57 3.98 -8.48 -24.91
CA PHE A 57 4.61 -7.61 -23.90
C PHE A 57 3.79 -6.36 -23.57
N ALA A 58 3.06 -5.81 -24.55
CA ALA A 58 2.18 -4.65 -24.36
C ALA A 58 1.00 -4.92 -23.41
N SER A 59 0.62 -6.18 -23.20
CA SER A 59 -0.46 -6.57 -22.29
C SER A 59 -0.02 -6.71 -20.82
N LEU A 60 1.29 -6.59 -20.55
CA LEU A 60 1.81 -6.60 -19.19
C LEU A 60 1.43 -5.33 -18.43
N PRO A 61 1.40 -5.34 -17.08
CA PRO A 61 0.89 -4.22 -16.28
C PRO A 61 1.58 -2.86 -16.53
N SER A 62 2.84 -2.88 -16.96
CA SER A 62 3.53 -1.70 -17.45
C SER A 62 4.71 -2.08 -18.35
N ARG A 63 5.18 -1.12 -19.15
CA ARG A 63 6.41 -1.24 -19.95
C ARG A 63 7.63 -1.60 -19.09
N THR A 64 7.76 -1.00 -17.91
CA THR A 64 8.85 -1.28 -16.97
C THR A 64 8.77 -2.71 -16.45
N TYR A 65 7.57 -3.23 -16.16
CA TYR A 65 7.37 -4.62 -15.78
C TYR A 65 7.76 -5.59 -16.90
N ALA A 66 7.40 -5.29 -18.15
CA ALA A 66 7.79 -6.11 -19.30
C ALA A 66 9.31 -6.28 -19.40
N ILE A 67 10.05 -5.17 -19.33
CA ILE A 67 11.52 -5.18 -19.37
C ILE A 67 12.10 -5.91 -18.15
N GLY A 68 11.58 -5.65 -16.95
CA GLY A 68 12.07 -6.27 -15.72
C GLY A 68 11.83 -7.79 -15.65
N PHE A 69 10.66 -8.25 -16.10
CA PHE A 69 10.35 -9.67 -16.17
C PHE A 69 11.19 -10.39 -17.22
N ALA A 70 11.35 -9.79 -18.42
CA ALA A 70 12.21 -10.35 -19.46
C ALA A 70 13.67 -10.46 -19.00
N ARG A 71 14.22 -9.44 -18.31
CA ARG A 71 15.56 -9.48 -17.70
C ARG A 71 15.68 -10.63 -16.70
N THR A 72 14.73 -10.73 -15.77
CA THR A 72 14.76 -11.75 -14.72
C THR A 72 14.64 -13.16 -15.30
N TYR A 73 13.86 -13.32 -16.36
CA TYR A 73 13.73 -14.58 -17.09
C TYR A 73 15.03 -14.92 -17.83
N ALA A 74 15.62 -13.97 -18.57
CA ALA A 74 16.92 -14.15 -19.23
C ALA A 74 18.01 -14.61 -18.26
N ARG A 75 18.09 -13.96 -17.09
CA ARG A 75 19.02 -14.35 -16.02
C ARG A 75 18.80 -15.78 -15.53
N ALA A 76 17.55 -16.21 -15.38
CA ALA A 76 17.24 -17.57 -14.94
C ALA A 76 17.62 -18.66 -15.97
N LEU A 77 17.75 -18.26 -17.24
CA LEU A 77 18.16 -19.11 -18.35
C LEU A 77 19.65 -18.93 -18.73
N ASP A 78 20.40 -18.10 -18.00
CA ASP A 78 21.81 -17.76 -18.29
C ASP A 78 22.00 -17.13 -19.69
N LEU A 79 21.01 -16.34 -20.13
CA LEU A 79 21.06 -15.56 -21.37
C LEU A 79 21.63 -14.16 -21.13
N ASP A 80 22.12 -13.54 -22.20
CA ASP A 80 22.56 -12.14 -22.20
C ASP A 80 21.36 -11.20 -21.93
N GLU A 81 21.29 -10.70 -20.69
CA GLU A 81 20.22 -9.83 -20.20
C GLU A 81 20.04 -8.58 -21.07
N ASP A 82 21.14 -7.97 -21.53
CA ASP A 82 21.10 -6.72 -22.28
C ASP A 82 20.56 -6.94 -23.69
N LYS A 83 20.95 -8.04 -24.35
CA LYS A 83 20.38 -8.42 -25.66
C LYS A 83 18.88 -8.67 -25.59
N VAL A 84 18.43 -9.41 -24.58
CA VAL A 84 17.00 -9.71 -24.40
C VAL A 84 16.20 -8.44 -24.13
N MET A 85 16.69 -7.58 -23.23
CA MET A 85 16.03 -6.32 -22.93
C MET A 85 15.98 -5.36 -24.13
N ALA A 86 17.05 -5.31 -24.92
CA ALA A 86 17.08 -4.49 -26.13
C ALA A 86 16.03 -4.96 -27.14
N ALA A 87 15.89 -6.27 -27.34
CA ALA A 87 14.85 -6.85 -28.20
C ALA A 87 13.44 -6.53 -27.70
N VAL A 88 13.17 -6.72 -26.40
CA VAL A 88 11.86 -6.37 -25.81
C VAL A 88 11.56 -4.87 -25.92
N ARG A 89 12.58 -4.01 -25.78
CA ARG A 89 12.41 -2.57 -25.92
C ARG A 89 12.01 -2.19 -27.34
N ALA A 90 12.70 -2.74 -28.34
CA ALA A 90 12.39 -2.51 -29.75
C ALA A 90 10.96 -2.96 -30.09
N GLU A 91 10.54 -4.14 -29.65
CA GLU A 91 9.18 -4.64 -29.90
C GLU A 91 8.09 -3.79 -29.21
N LEU A 92 8.38 -3.25 -28.02
CA LEU A 92 7.47 -2.34 -27.33
C LEU A 92 7.44 -0.94 -27.94
N ASP A 93 8.47 -0.53 -28.67
CA ASP A 93 8.51 0.74 -29.41
C ASP A 93 7.80 0.62 -30.78
N ASP A 94 7.86 -0.56 -31.42
CA ASP A 94 7.16 -0.86 -32.68
C ASP A 94 5.67 -1.20 -32.49
N ALA A 95 5.26 -1.58 -31.28
CA ALA A 95 3.85 -1.84 -30.99
C ALA A 95 3.02 -0.56 -31.15
N PRO A 96 1.97 -0.54 -32.00
CA PRO A 96 1.10 0.61 -32.13
C PRO A 96 0.56 0.94 -30.75
N GLU A 97 0.82 2.17 -30.30
CA GLU A 97 0.58 2.66 -28.95
C GLU A 97 -0.82 2.30 -28.41
N GLN A 98 -0.96 1.10 -27.85
CA GLN A 98 -2.00 0.79 -26.88
C GLN A 98 -1.57 1.44 -25.58
N ARG A 99 -1.60 2.78 -25.59
CA ARG A 99 -1.58 3.62 -24.40
C ARG A 99 -2.80 3.22 -23.59
N THR A 100 -2.65 2.20 -22.74
CA THR A 100 -3.38 2.20 -21.48
C THR A 100 -2.99 3.53 -20.83
N PRO A 101 -3.94 4.46 -20.62
CA PRO A 101 -3.64 5.80 -20.14
C PRO A 101 -3.20 5.66 -18.68
N THR A 102 -1.93 5.32 -18.49
CA THR A 102 -1.28 5.38 -17.19
C THR A 102 -0.82 6.81 -17.08
N THR A 103 -1.57 7.56 -16.27
CA THR A 103 -1.54 9.03 -16.12
C THR A 103 -2.17 9.77 -17.29
N ALA A 104 -3.42 10.19 -17.10
CA ALA A 104 -3.90 11.38 -17.76
C ALA A 104 -2.94 12.51 -17.35
N THR A 105 -2.10 12.96 -18.28
CA THR A 105 -1.54 14.30 -18.21
C THR A 105 -2.74 15.23 -18.12
N MET A 106 -3.02 15.69 -16.90
CA MET A 106 -4.04 16.68 -16.63
C MET A 106 -3.55 17.97 -17.27
N GLU A 107 -3.97 18.24 -18.50
CA GLU A 107 -3.82 19.56 -19.10
C GLU A 107 -4.79 20.48 -18.35
N PRO A 108 -4.31 21.47 -17.58
CA PRO A 108 -5.20 22.34 -16.82
C PRO A 108 -5.95 23.24 -17.81
N GLY A 109 -7.27 23.03 -17.97
CA GLY A 109 -8.15 24.04 -18.56
C GLY A 109 -9.00 23.65 -19.76
N ASP A 110 -9.22 22.37 -20.08
CA ASP A 110 -10.21 22.00 -21.10
C ASP A 110 -11.65 22.05 -20.54
N PRO A 111 -12.47 23.08 -20.86
CA PRO A 111 -13.85 23.19 -20.36
C PRO A 111 -14.77 22.15 -21.00
N ALA A 112 -14.37 21.47 -22.08
CA ALA A 112 -15.17 20.44 -22.74
C ALA A 112 -15.22 19.12 -21.93
N LYS A 113 -14.40 18.99 -20.88
CA LYS A 113 -14.38 17.84 -19.97
C LYS A 113 -15.21 18.04 -18.71
N LEU A 114 -15.87 19.20 -18.54
CA LEU A 114 -16.73 19.44 -17.39
C LEU A 114 -18.11 18.83 -17.61
N PRO A 115 -18.68 18.11 -16.61
CA PRO A 115 -20.06 17.64 -16.69
C PRO A 115 -21.00 18.84 -16.89
N SER A 116 -22.08 18.63 -17.65
CA SER A 116 -23.06 19.69 -17.94
C SER A 116 -23.52 20.37 -16.65
N LYS A 117 -23.74 21.69 -16.68
CA LYS A 117 -24.15 22.48 -15.51
C LYS A 117 -25.34 21.86 -14.76
N GLY A 118 -26.24 21.18 -15.48
CA GLY A 118 -27.36 20.45 -14.88
C GLY A 118 -26.94 19.22 -14.07
N LEU A 119 -25.97 18.44 -14.55
CA LEU A 119 -25.46 17.27 -13.83
C LEU A 119 -24.64 17.67 -12.59
N ALA A 120 -23.91 18.78 -12.68
CA ALA A 120 -23.22 19.34 -11.51
C ALA A 120 -24.20 19.75 -10.41
N TRP A 121 -25.31 20.42 -10.76
CA TRP A 121 -26.36 20.78 -9.81
C TRP A 121 -27.12 19.56 -9.28
N ALA A 122 -27.44 18.58 -10.13
CA ALA A 122 -28.07 17.34 -9.68
C ALA A 122 -27.18 16.56 -8.70
N GLY A 123 -25.87 16.50 -8.97
CA GLY A 123 -24.88 15.91 -8.07
C GLY A 123 -24.76 16.66 -6.75
N ALA A 124 -24.77 18.00 -6.78
CA ALA A 124 -24.76 18.82 -5.57
C ALA A 124 -26.01 18.60 -4.71
N ILE A 125 -27.20 18.54 -5.33
CA ILE A 125 -28.47 18.25 -4.64
C ILE A 125 -28.45 16.83 -4.06
N ALA A 126 -28.03 15.84 -4.85
CA ALA A 126 -27.93 14.45 -4.38
C ALA A 126 -26.93 14.33 -3.21
N GLY A 127 -25.79 15.00 -3.29
CA GLY A 127 -24.80 15.07 -2.22
C GLY A 127 -25.35 15.74 -0.96
N LEU A 128 -26.11 16.83 -1.10
CA LEU A 128 -26.76 17.51 0.02
C LEU A 128 -27.81 16.63 0.69
N LEU A 129 -28.65 15.94 -0.09
CA LEU A 129 -29.64 15.00 0.42
C LEU A 129 -28.98 13.82 1.13
N LEU A 130 -27.90 13.28 0.57
CA LEU A 130 -27.15 12.19 1.16
C LEU A 130 -26.44 12.64 2.45
N ALA A 131 -25.87 13.84 2.49
CA ALA A 131 -25.28 14.44 3.68
C ALA A 131 -26.35 14.71 4.77
N ALA A 132 -27.52 15.21 4.40
CA ALA A 132 -28.63 15.42 5.33
C ALA A 132 -29.17 14.09 5.89
N GLY A 133 -29.28 13.07 5.05
CA GLY A 133 -29.66 11.72 5.45
C GLY A 133 -28.62 11.08 6.38
N LEU A 134 -27.34 11.18 6.05
CA LEU A 134 -26.25 10.72 6.91
C LEU A 134 -26.20 11.51 8.22
N PHE A 135 -26.45 12.82 8.21
CA PHE A 135 -26.50 13.64 9.41
C PHE A 135 -27.69 13.29 10.31
N ALA A 136 -28.88 13.04 9.74
CA ALA A 136 -30.03 12.55 10.48
C ALA A 136 -29.78 11.15 11.08
N TRP A 137 -29.20 10.24 10.29
CA TRP A 137 -28.84 8.91 10.74
C TRP A 137 -27.76 8.95 11.84
N PHE A 138 -26.71 9.76 11.67
CA PHE A 138 -25.61 9.90 12.63
C PHE A 138 -26.07 10.65 13.88
N SER A 139 -26.91 11.67 13.77
CA SER A 139 -27.49 12.35 14.94
C SER A 139 -28.48 11.49 15.71
N ASN A 140 -29.12 10.50 15.06
CA ASN A 140 -29.96 9.52 15.73
C ASN A 140 -29.15 8.37 16.35
N HIS A 141 -28.07 7.91 15.70
CA HIS A 141 -27.24 6.79 16.18
C HIS A 141 -26.12 7.19 17.15
N PHE A 142 -25.55 8.38 16.98
CA PHE A 142 -24.45 8.92 17.80
C PHE A 142 -24.87 10.11 18.66
N GLY A 143 -26.09 10.64 18.49
CA GLY A 143 -26.66 11.67 19.36
C GLY A 143 -27.32 11.06 20.60
N ALA A 144 -26.54 10.35 21.42
CA ALA A 144 -26.93 10.06 22.79
C ALA A 144 -26.95 11.39 23.56
N GLY A 145 -28.14 11.99 23.76
CA GLY A 145 -28.24 13.24 24.51
C GLY A 145 -29.50 14.11 24.34
N ARG A 146 -30.57 13.66 23.68
CA ARG A 146 -31.89 14.26 23.96
C ARG A 146 -32.51 13.52 25.12
N GLY A 147 -32.66 14.25 26.23
CA GLY A 147 -32.83 13.74 27.59
C GLY A 147 -33.87 12.64 27.75
N ALA A 148 -33.62 11.81 28.77
CA ALA A 148 -34.53 10.77 29.22
C ALA A 148 -35.98 11.31 29.27
N PRO A 149 -36.98 10.55 28.77
CA PRO A 149 -38.36 10.91 29.01
C PRO A 149 -38.56 11.04 30.53
N PRO A 150 -39.33 12.03 31.03
CA PRO A 150 -39.64 12.08 32.44
C PRO A 150 -40.34 10.76 32.78
N LEU A 151 -39.76 10.02 33.71
CA LEU A 151 -40.40 8.84 34.30
C LEU A 151 -41.70 9.35 34.93
N ALA A 152 -42.81 9.16 34.24
CA ALA A 152 -44.12 9.20 34.87
C ALA A 152 -44.13 8.04 35.86
N VAL A 153 -44.02 8.37 37.15
CA VAL A 153 -44.23 7.43 38.24
C VAL A 153 -45.72 7.13 38.26
N GLU A 154 -46.16 6.19 37.44
CA GLU A 154 -47.42 5.50 37.64
C GLU A 154 -47.14 4.46 38.74
N ALA A 155 -47.59 4.76 39.95
CA ALA A 155 -47.49 3.85 41.09
C ALA A 155 -48.55 2.76 40.94
N GLU A 156 -48.17 1.62 40.35
CA GLU A 156 -48.97 0.40 40.34
C GLU A 156 -48.35 -0.63 41.33
N PRO A 157 -49.16 -1.33 42.15
CA PRO A 157 -48.68 -1.93 43.40
C PRO A 157 -47.92 -3.24 43.15
N ALA A 158 -46.90 -3.46 43.97
CA ALA A 158 -46.04 -4.63 43.95
C ALA A 158 -46.79 -5.94 44.27
N PRO A 159 -46.65 -7.00 43.46
CA PRO A 159 -46.89 -8.37 43.90
C PRO A 159 -45.68 -8.90 44.71
N PRO A 160 -45.88 -9.89 45.60
CA PRO A 160 -44.83 -10.38 46.49
C PRO A 160 -43.80 -11.21 45.73
N ALA A 161 -42.56 -11.14 46.24
CA ALA A 161 -41.41 -11.87 45.76
C ALA A 161 -41.65 -13.38 45.70
N GLU A 162 -41.36 -13.96 44.53
CA GLU A 162 -41.14 -15.39 44.35
C GLU A 162 -39.80 -15.58 43.66
N GLU A 163 -38.99 -16.41 44.31
CA GLU A 163 -37.60 -16.75 44.06
C GLU A 163 -37.47 -17.60 42.78
N ALA A 164 -36.75 -17.11 41.76
CA ALA A 164 -36.25 -17.94 40.66
C ALA A 164 -35.07 -17.25 39.93
N GLU A 165 -33.88 -17.75 40.23
CA GLU A 165 -32.64 -17.83 39.43
C GLU A 165 -32.13 -16.58 38.70
N GLU A 166 -31.07 -16.02 39.28
CA GLU A 166 -30.18 -15.03 38.68
C GLU A 166 -29.59 -15.54 37.34
N PRO A 167 -29.69 -14.78 36.23
CA PRO A 167 -28.75 -14.94 35.14
C PRO A 167 -27.39 -14.47 35.65
N VAL A 168 -26.40 -15.37 35.57
CA VAL A 168 -24.99 -15.13 35.90
C VAL A 168 -24.55 -13.80 35.29
N ALA A 169 -24.49 -12.77 36.14
CA ALA A 169 -23.87 -11.51 35.81
C ALA A 169 -22.40 -11.80 35.46
N ALA A 170 -22.03 -11.47 34.22
CA ALA A 170 -20.64 -11.24 33.89
C ALA A 170 -20.08 -10.27 34.94
N PRO A 171 -18.90 -10.55 35.54
CA PRO A 171 -18.41 -9.76 36.65
C PRO A 171 -18.28 -8.30 36.20
N ALA A 172 -19.11 -7.45 36.80
CA ALA A 172 -18.94 -6.01 36.74
C ALA A 172 -17.49 -5.73 37.13
N ALA A 173 -16.77 -5.05 36.24
CA ALA A 173 -15.40 -4.64 36.47
C ALA A 173 -15.31 -3.94 37.83
N GLU A 174 -14.58 -4.54 38.78
CA GLU A 174 -14.18 -3.82 39.98
C GLU A 174 -13.34 -2.62 39.52
N GLY A 175 -13.94 -1.43 39.64
CA GLY A 175 -13.54 -0.21 38.97
C GLY A 175 -12.37 0.48 39.66
N GLY A 176 -11.17 0.30 39.11
CA GLY A 176 -10.06 1.23 39.29
C GLY A 176 -9.92 2.11 38.06
N GLU A 177 -9.54 3.38 38.24
CA GLU A 177 -9.26 4.31 37.14
C GLU A 177 -7.98 3.87 36.44
N VAL A 178 -8.11 3.37 35.20
CA VAL A 178 -6.95 2.96 34.40
C VAL A 178 -6.53 4.10 33.47
N VAL A 179 -5.28 4.57 33.62
CA VAL A 179 -4.71 5.59 32.74
C VAL A 179 -3.54 4.98 31.97
N ILE A 180 -3.57 5.15 30.65
CA ILE A 180 -2.52 4.69 29.73
C ILE A 180 -1.79 5.92 29.20
N THR A 181 -0.48 5.98 29.42
CA THR A 181 0.38 7.10 29.04
C THR A 181 1.48 6.63 28.10
N ALA A 182 1.66 7.33 26.98
CA ALA A 182 2.74 7.04 26.04
C ALA A 182 4.09 7.56 26.54
N LEU A 183 5.10 6.69 26.58
CA LEU A 183 6.47 7.03 27.01
C LEU A 183 7.37 7.53 25.87
N ALA A 184 6.93 7.35 24.62
CA ALA A 184 7.62 7.77 23.41
C ALA A 184 6.61 8.32 22.38
N ASP A 185 7.11 8.96 21.32
CA ASP A 185 6.28 9.46 20.23
C ASP A 185 5.88 8.35 19.25
N GLY A 186 4.73 8.55 18.58
CA GLY A 186 4.32 7.68 17.49
C GLY A 186 3.70 6.35 17.95
N ILE A 187 3.15 6.29 19.17
CA ILE A 187 2.61 5.04 19.73
C ILE A 187 1.15 4.89 19.30
N TRP A 188 0.93 4.05 18.29
CA TRP A 188 -0.43 3.71 17.89
C TRP A 188 -1.11 2.81 18.94
N VAL A 189 -2.31 3.23 19.35
CA VAL A 189 -3.14 2.52 20.31
C VAL A 189 -4.59 2.50 19.82
N ARG A 190 -5.22 1.34 19.92
CA ARG A 190 -6.67 1.18 19.79
C ARG A 190 -7.24 0.54 21.05
N LEU A 191 -8.11 1.27 21.74
CA LEU A 191 -8.91 0.80 22.87
C LEU A 191 -10.35 0.58 22.46
N PHE A 192 -10.93 -0.53 22.91
CA PHE A 192 -12.29 -0.93 22.57
C PHE A 192 -12.87 -1.86 23.64
N GLU A 193 -14.18 -1.98 23.71
CA GLU A 193 -14.89 -2.90 24.60
C GLU A 193 -15.00 -4.30 24.00
N GLN A 194 -15.26 -5.31 24.84
CA GLN A 194 -15.56 -6.66 24.39
C GLN A 194 -16.91 -6.68 23.64
N GLY A 195 -16.85 -6.51 22.33
CA GLY A 195 -18.00 -6.23 21.47
C GLY A 195 -17.64 -5.33 20.28
N GLY A 196 -16.48 -4.67 20.36
CA GLY A 196 -15.90 -3.88 19.27
C GLY A 196 -16.24 -2.40 19.32
N GLU A 197 -17.03 -1.95 20.30
CA GLU A 197 -17.27 -0.53 20.55
C GLU A 197 -15.94 0.17 20.88
N ARG A 198 -15.67 1.27 20.17
CA ARG A 198 -14.36 1.90 20.18
C ARG A 198 -14.32 3.01 21.23
N LEU A 199 -13.39 2.88 22.18
CA LEU A 199 -13.11 3.90 23.21
C LEU A 199 -12.10 4.94 22.72
N LEU A 200 -11.02 4.50 22.07
CA LEU A 200 -9.98 5.36 21.51
C LEU A 200 -9.30 4.66 20.33
N GLU A 201 -8.94 5.40 19.29
CA GLU A 201 -8.01 4.92 18.27
C GLU A 201 -7.20 6.09 17.72
N LYS A 202 -5.93 6.14 18.09
CA LYS A 202 -5.03 7.24 17.74
C LYS A 202 -3.56 6.81 17.87
N THR A 203 -2.69 7.54 17.19
CA THR A 203 -1.26 7.59 17.48
C THR A 203 -0.97 8.65 18.55
N LEU A 204 -0.54 8.20 19.74
CA LEU A 204 -0.20 9.05 20.88
C LEU A 204 1.19 9.68 20.72
N ALA A 205 1.31 10.95 21.09
CA ALA A 205 2.58 11.64 21.29
C ALA A 205 3.20 11.29 22.64
N LYS A 206 4.49 11.56 22.83
CA LYS A 206 5.18 11.32 24.10
C LYS A 206 4.51 12.13 25.23
N GLY A 207 4.16 11.44 26.31
CA GLY A 207 3.47 12.01 27.48
C GLY A 207 1.96 12.15 27.32
N GLU A 208 1.40 11.84 26.14
CA GLU A 208 -0.05 11.85 25.94
C GLU A 208 -0.68 10.66 26.69
N SER A 209 -1.75 10.95 27.44
CA SER A 209 -2.44 9.98 28.28
C SER A 209 -3.92 9.87 27.94
N PHE A 210 -4.48 8.67 28.10
CA PHE A 210 -5.91 8.41 27.97
C PHE A 210 -6.42 7.63 29.18
N THR A 211 -7.50 8.12 29.78
CA THR A 211 -8.21 7.45 30.87
C THR A 211 -9.26 6.52 30.29
N VAL A 212 -9.16 5.23 30.60
CA VAL A 212 -10.17 4.23 30.23
C VAL A 212 -11.44 4.50 31.04
N PRO A 213 -12.62 4.71 30.41
CA PRO A 213 -13.86 4.93 31.13
C PRO A 213 -14.17 3.76 32.07
N SER A 214 -14.51 4.07 33.33
CA SER A 214 -14.86 3.04 34.32
C SER A 214 -16.17 2.30 33.99
N THR A 215 -16.98 2.86 33.09
CA THR A 215 -18.21 2.24 32.57
C THR A 215 -17.95 1.23 31.45
N ALA A 216 -16.72 1.13 30.93
CA ALA A 216 -16.41 0.29 29.79
C ALA A 216 -16.48 -1.20 30.13
N ALA A 217 -17.22 -1.98 29.33
CA ALA A 217 -17.34 -3.42 29.52
C ALA A 217 -16.12 -4.15 28.93
N ASP A 218 -15.29 -4.72 29.80
CA ASP A 218 -14.07 -5.47 29.45
C ASP A 218 -13.20 -4.76 28.40
N PRO A 219 -12.60 -3.60 28.75
CA PRO A 219 -11.79 -2.82 27.82
C PRO A 219 -10.54 -3.61 27.38
N ARG A 220 -10.25 -3.55 26.08
CA ARG A 220 -9.16 -4.24 25.40
C ARG A 220 -8.30 -3.28 24.61
N ILE A 221 -7.02 -3.65 24.44
CA ILE A 221 -6.02 -2.83 23.74
C ILE A 221 -5.37 -3.59 22.57
N ASN A 222 -5.18 -2.88 21.46
CA ASN A 222 -4.25 -3.25 20.40
C ASN A 222 -3.11 -2.23 20.32
N THR A 223 -1.87 -2.71 20.30
CA THR A 223 -0.68 -1.87 20.08
C THR A 223 0.51 -2.71 19.64
N ALA A 224 1.42 -2.12 18.85
CA ALA A 224 2.69 -2.74 18.48
C ALA A 224 3.86 -2.35 19.40
N ARG A 225 3.64 -1.40 20.32
CA ARG A 225 4.67 -0.84 21.22
C ARG A 225 4.22 -0.88 22.69
N PRO A 226 3.89 -2.07 23.23
CA PRO A 226 3.50 -2.23 24.63
C PRO A 226 4.64 -1.91 25.62
N ASP A 227 5.90 -1.98 25.17
CA ASP A 227 7.10 -1.59 25.92
C ASP A 227 7.17 -0.08 26.22
N ALA A 228 6.46 0.73 25.43
CA ALA A 228 6.50 2.19 25.49
C ALA A 228 5.20 2.78 26.07
N LEU A 229 4.40 1.98 26.79
CA LEU A 229 3.20 2.43 27.49
C LEU A 229 3.38 2.27 29.00
N ALA A 230 3.16 3.36 29.73
CA ALA A 230 2.97 3.31 31.18
C ALA A 230 1.49 3.18 31.50
N ILE A 231 1.17 2.30 32.45
CA ILE A 231 -0.20 2.07 32.90
C ILE A 231 -0.25 2.35 34.40
N THR A 232 -1.26 3.09 34.82
CA THR A 232 -1.57 3.32 36.23
C THR A 232 -2.99 2.88 36.54
N ILE A 233 -3.20 2.35 37.75
CA ILE A 233 -4.52 2.07 38.33
C ILE A 233 -4.64 2.93 39.58
N ASP A 234 -5.65 3.80 39.63
CA ASP A 234 -5.85 4.76 40.73
C ASP A 234 -4.58 5.57 41.05
N GLY A 235 -3.85 5.96 40.00
CA GLY A 235 -2.58 6.68 40.09
C GLY A 235 -1.36 5.85 40.51
N LYS A 236 -1.51 4.56 40.81
CA LYS A 236 -0.39 3.66 41.13
C LYS A 236 0.15 2.98 39.87
N PRO A 237 1.47 3.01 39.60
CA PRO A 237 2.05 2.39 38.42
C PRO A 237 1.92 0.86 38.47
N THR A 238 1.56 0.26 37.34
CA THR A 238 1.51 -1.20 37.16
C THR A 238 2.70 -1.69 36.34
N ALA A 239 2.86 -3.01 36.27
CA ALA A 239 3.80 -3.62 35.33
C ALA A 239 3.41 -3.26 33.88
N PRO A 240 4.40 -3.07 32.98
CA PRO A 240 4.14 -2.83 31.56
C PRO A 240 3.50 -4.07 30.91
N LEU A 241 2.70 -3.85 29.85
CA LEU A 241 2.00 -4.93 29.15
C LEU A 241 2.96 -5.95 28.52
N ALA A 242 4.12 -5.50 28.07
CA ALA A 242 5.25 -6.35 27.69
C ALA A 242 6.58 -5.59 27.87
N GLN A 243 7.67 -6.32 28.05
CA GLN A 243 9.02 -5.73 28.23
C GLN A 243 9.70 -5.37 26.91
N ARG A 244 9.14 -5.81 25.78
CA ARG A 244 9.71 -5.63 24.43
C ARG A 244 8.61 -5.24 23.46
N SER A 245 9.01 -4.64 22.34
CA SER A 245 8.09 -4.38 21.24
C SER A 245 7.56 -5.69 20.65
N VAL A 246 6.26 -5.88 20.78
CA VAL A 246 5.51 -7.02 20.26
C VAL A 246 4.10 -6.54 19.96
N VAL A 247 3.48 -7.09 18.93
CA VAL A 247 2.07 -6.78 18.63
C VAL A 247 1.20 -7.47 19.68
N LEU A 248 0.52 -6.66 20.49
CA LEU A 248 -0.56 -7.11 21.35
C LEU A 248 -1.89 -6.86 20.63
N ALA A 249 -2.71 -7.89 20.59
CA ALA A 249 -4.02 -7.86 19.98
C ALA A 249 -5.07 -8.33 21.00
N SER A 250 -5.98 -7.44 21.34
CA SER A 250 -7.16 -7.68 22.19
C SER A 250 -6.81 -8.05 23.63
N GLU A 251 -5.69 -7.53 24.14
CA GLU A 251 -5.28 -7.76 25.54
C GLU A 251 -6.21 -6.99 26.49
N PRO A 252 -6.70 -7.62 27.58
CA PRO A 252 -7.57 -6.96 28.54
C PRO A 252 -6.79 -5.91 29.35
N VAL A 253 -7.36 -4.71 29.47
CA VAL A 253 -6.78 -3.57 30.21
C VAL A 253 -7.70 -3.07 31.32
N SER A 254 -8.65 -3.88 31.77
CA SER A 254 -9.44 -3.57 32.96
C SER A 254 -8.56 -3.54 34.22
N ALA A 255 -8.94 -2.76 35.21
CA ALA A 255 -8.21 -2.70 36.49
C ALA A 255 -8.07 -4.08 37.13
N ALA A 256 -9.13 -4.90 37.06
CA ALA A 256 -9.11 -6.29 37.52
C ALA A 256 -8.11 -7.17 36.74
N ALA A 257 -8.08 -7.09 35.40
CA ALA A 257 -7.15 -7.89 34.59
C ALA A 257 -5.68 -7.51 34.81
N LEU A 258 -5.42 -6.20 34.92
CA LEU A 258 -4.08 -5.67 35.19
C LEU A 258 -3.61 -6.01 36.61
N SER A 259 -4.52 -5.97 37.60
CA SER A 259 -4.24 -6.36 38.98
C SER A 259 -4.02 -7.85 39.11
N ALA A 260 -4.81 -8.69 38.43
CA ALA A 260 -4.62 -10.14 38.41
C ALA A 260 -3.22 -10.54 37.89
N ARG A 261 -2.68 -9.78 36.92
CA ARG A 261 -1.31 -9.97 36.43
C ARG A 261 -0.23 -9.62 37.46
N LEU A 262 -0.52 -8.73 38.41
CA LEU A 262 0.37 -8.38 39.51
C LEU A 262 0.34 -9.44 40.63
N LEU A 263 -0.82 -10.08 40.85
CA LEU A 263 -1.01 -11.12 41.86
C LEU A 263 -0.64 -12.53 41.37
N ALA A 264 -0.62 -12.76 40.05
CA ALA A 264 -0.15 -14.02 39.49
C ALA A 264 1.38 -14.13 39.65
N PRO A 265 1.91 -15.19 40.28
CA PRO A 265 3.34 -15.44 40.21
C PRO A 265 3.71 -15.59 38.74
N ALA A 266 4.82 -14.94 38.32
CA ALA A 266 5.36 -15.09 36.98
C ALA A 266 5.49 -16.59 36.67
N ALA A 267 4.53 -17.11 35.89
CA ALA A 267 4.56 -18.50 35.47
C ALA A 267 5.88 -18.71 34.72
N PRO A 268 6.65 -19.76 35.04
CA PRO A 268 7.94 -19.96 34.40
C PRO A 268 7.70 -20.12 32.91
N ALA A 269 8.55 -19.47 32.11
CA ALA A 269 8.63 -19.71 30.68
C ALA A 269 8.62 -21.22 30.45
N ALA A 270 7.56 -21.70 29.82
CA ALA A 270 7.47 -23.11 29.44
C ALA A 270 8.72 -23.45 28.62
N PRO A 271 9.41 -24.56 28.95
CA PRO A 271 10.71 -24.85 28.39
C PRO A 271 10.58 -25.10 26.89
N ALA A 272 11.56 -24.60 26.15
CA ALA A 272 11.78 -24.98 24.76
C ALA A 272 11.83 -26.52 24.68
N THR A 273 10.80 -27.11 24.07
CA THR A 273 10.84 -28.51 23.67
C THR A 273 12.00 -28.68 22.70
N SER A 274 13.05 -29.31 23.21
CA SER A 274 14.26 -29.62 22.48
C SER A 274 14.11 -30.97 21.78
N ALA A 275 14.57 -31.01 20.52
CA ALA A 275 15.18 -32.17 19.83
C ALA A 275 14.25 -33.24 19.19
N PRO A 276 14.70 -33.95 18.12
CA PRO A 276 16.10 -34.18 17.77
C PRO A 276 16.58 -33.89 16.34
N ALA A 277 17.84 -33.46 16.32
CA ALA A 277 18.94 -33.82 15.43
C ALA A 277 18.61 -34.55 14.11
N ALA A 278 18.91 -33.87 13.00
CA ALA A 278 19.50 -34.52 11.84
C ALA A 278 20.83 -33.83 11.53
N THR A 279 21.88 -34.63 11.61
CA THR A 279 23.28 -34.40 11.27
C THR A 279 23.50 -33.57 10.00
N ARG A 280 24.50 -32.68 10.02
CA ARG A 280 25.68 -32.78 9.13
C ARG A 280 26.74 -31.73 9.45
N THR A 281 27.90 -32.26 9.85
CA THR A 281 29.26 -31.94 9.40
C THR A 281 29.74 -30.49 9.41
N THR A 282 30.64 -30.27 10.36
CA THR A 282 31.63 -29.19 10.46
C THR A 282 32.66 -29.21 9.33
N ALA A 283 32.96 -28.04 8.73
CA ALA A 283 34.34 -27.58 8.44
C ALA A 283 34.34 -26.07 8.11
N PRO A 284 35.41 -25.32 8.44
CA PRO A 284 35.40 -23.87 8.55
C PRO A 284 35.98 -23.17 7.31
N VAL A 285 35.43 -22.01 6.93
CA VAL A 285 36.16 -21.04 6.08
C VAL A 285 35.93 -19.63 6.61
N ALA A 286 37.06 -19.04 7.00
CA ALA A 286 37.36 -17.66 7.32
C ALA A 286 36.29 -16.60 7.00
N ALA A 287 35.75 -16.01 8.07
CA ALA A 287 35.11 -14.70 8.01
C ALA A 287 36.19 -13.62 8.08
N GLU A 288 36.68 -13.18 6.92
CA GLU A 288 37.25 -11.85 6.78
C GLU A 288 36.09 -10.91 6.44
N ASN A 289 35.56 -10.22 7.46
CA ASN A 289 34.74 -9.04 7.24
C ASN A 289 34.80 -8.15 8.48
N ALA A 290 35.85 -7.33 8.53
CA ALA A 290 35.89 -6.13 9.35
C ALA A 290 34.93 -5.08 8.75
N PRO A 291 34.25 -4.27 9.57
CA PRO A 291 33.39 -3.20 9.05
C PRO A 291 34.28 -2.14 8.39
N ALA A 292 34.16 -2.01 7.07
CA ALA A 292 34.77 -0.91 6.34
C ALA A 292 34.13 0.41 6.78
N VAL A 293 34.89 1.19 7.53
CA VAL A 293 34.63 2.60 7.84
C VAL A 293 34.51 3.35 6.51
N VAL A 294 33.30 3.78 6.16
CA VAL A 294 33.04 4.67 5.03
C VAL A 294 33.71 6.02 5.33
N ARG A 295 34.85 6.30 4.69
CA ARG A 295 35.41 7.66 4.63
C ARG A 295 34.63 8.47 3.59
N PRO A 296 34.26 9.73 3.88
CA PRO A 296 33.68 10.61 2.87
C PRO A 296 34.72 10.90 1.77
N ALA A 297 34.29 10.78 0.51
CA ALA A 297 35.08 11.13 -0.66
C ALA A 297 35.32 12.66 -0.72
N PRO A 298 36.50 13.14 -1.15
CA PRO A 298 36.73 14.56 -1.33
C PRO A 298 35.90 15.11 -2.50
N ALA A 299 35.35 16.31 -2.30
CA ALA A 299 34.60 17.07 -3.28
C ALA A 299 35.39 17.21 -4.59
N ARG A 300 34.77 16.85 -5.72
CA ARG A 300 35.29 17.19 -7.05
C ARG A 300 34.96 18.65 -7.33
N THR A 301 36.00 19.45 -7.40
CA THR A 301 35.98 20.84 -7.88
C THR A 301 35.49 20.87 -9.34
N PRO A 302 34.60 21.79 -9.73
CA PRO A 302 34.29 22.02 -11.14
C PRO A 302 35.51 22.61 -11.88
N PRO A 303 35.72 22.28 -13.16
CA PRO A 303 36.77 22.92 -13.97
C PRO A 303 36.43 24.39 -14.22
N ALA A 304 37.48 25.22 -14.17
CA ALA A 304 37.46 26.66 -14.31
C ALA A 304 36.92 27.13 -15.68
N GLU A 305 36.18 28.24 -15.64
CA GLU A 305 35.87 29.12 -16.77
C GLU A 305 37.15 29.48 -17.55
N PRO A 306 37.16 29.38 -18.89
CA PRO A 306 38.12 30.09 -19.70
C PRO A 306 37.69 31.56 -19.88
N ASP A 307 38.66 32.45 -19.67
CA ASP A 307 38.59 33.90 -19.78
C ASP A 307 37.78 34.43 -20.97
N ALA A 308 37.08 35.53 -20.68
CA ALA A 308 36.40 36.38 -21.64
C ALA A 308 37.36 36.96 -22.70
N GLN A 309 36.95 36.88 -23.96
CA GLN A 309 37.51 37.67 -25.07
C GLN A 309 36.38 38.51 -25.68
N PRO A 310 36.63 39.78 -26.06
CA PRO A 310 35.59 40.80 -26.12
C PRO A 310 34.77 40.79 -27.42
N ALA A 311 33.57 41.36 -27.32
CA ALA A 311 32.54 41.49 -28.34
C ALA A 311 33.01 42.10 -29.68
N ALA A 312 32.59 41.47 -30.77
CA ALA A 312 32.56 42.05 -32.11
C ALA A 312 31.20 41.74 -32.78
N GLY A 313 30.44 42.81 -33.03
CA GLY A 313 29.50 43.04 -34.14
C GLY A 313 28.38 42.04 -34.48
N PRO A 314 27.12 42.48 -34.66
CA PRO A 314 26.07 41.63 -35.22
C PRO A 314 26.28 41.43 -36.73
N GLU A 315 26.47 40.18 -37.15
CA GLU A 315 26.53 39.80 -38.56
C GLU A 315 25.11 39.59 -39.13
N VAL A 316 24.85 40.25 -40.24
CA VAL A 316 23.57 40.36 -40.94
C VAL A 316 23.28 39.07 -41.69
N VAL A 317 22.12 38.45 -41.43
CA VAL A 317 21.61 37.30 -42.19
C VAL A 317 21.02 37.78 -43.53
N PRO A 318 21.48 37.30 -44.71
CA PRO A 318 20.85 37.64 -45.99
C PRO A 318 19.53 36.86 -46.22
N ALA A 319 18.54 37.57 -46.76
CA ALA A 319 17.19 37.09 -47.05
C ALA A 319 17.14 36.05 -48.21
N PRO A 320 16.16 35.12 -48.21
CA PRO A 320 16.00 34.13 -49.28
C PRO A 320 15.47 34.74 -50.59
N ALA A 321 16.00 34.23 -51.71
CA ALA A 321 15.70 34.67 -53.08
C ALA A 321 14.24 34.38 -53.53
N PRO A 322 13.64 35.23 -54.40
CA PRO A 322 12.27 35.04 -54.90
C PRO A 322 12.14 33.95 -55.98
N PRO A 323 10.94 33.36 -56.13
CA PRO A 323 10.68 32.29 -57.10
C PRO A 323 10.70 32.80 -58.55
N ARG A 324 11.24 31.95 -59.45
CA ARG A 324 11.42 32.20 -60.88
C ARG A 324 10.07 32.14 -61.61
N ALA A 325 9.76 33.19 -62.36
CA ALA A 325 8.54 33.31 -63.17
C ALA A 325 8.49 32.26 -64.29
N ALA A 326 7.30 31.71 -64.53
CA ALA A 326 6.95 30.88 -65.68
C ALA A 326 6.95 31.71 -66.98
N PRO A 327 7.40 31.16 -68.12
CA PRO A 327 7.25 31.83 -69.41
C PRO A 327 5.79 31.80 -69.88
N ALA A 328 5.31 32.95 -70.33
CA ALA A 328 4.09 33.08 -71.10
C ALA A 328 4.36 32.65 -72.54
N ASP A 329 3.74 31.56 -72.97
CA ASP A 329 3.49 31.27 -74.38
C ASP A 329 2.12 31.83 -74.74
N GLY A 330 2.08 32.72 -75.73
CA GLY A 330 0.89 33.25 -76.37
C GLY A 330 1.21 33.62 -77.82
N ASP A 331 0.23 33.38 -78.71
CA ASP A 331 0.25 33.41 -80.19
C ASP A 331 0.89 32.16 -80.82
N GLU A 332 0.17 31.26 -81.52
CA GLU A 332 -0.75 31.44 -82.65
C GLU A 332 -1.80 30.30 -82.77
#